data_AF-A0A1F5EF32-F1
#
_entry.id   AF-A0A1F5EF32-F1
#
_cell.length_a   1.000
_cell.length_b   1.000
_cell.length_c   1.000
_cell.angle_alpha   90.00
_cell.angle_beta   90.00
_cell.angle_gamma   90.00
#
_symmetry.space_group_name_H-M   'P 1'
#
loop_
_entity.id
_entity.type
_entity.pdbx_description
1 polymer ?
#
loop_
_entity_poly.entity_id
_entity_poly.type
_entity_poly.pdbx_seq_one_letter_code
_entity_poly.pdbx_strand_id
1 'polypeptide(L)'
;MSDSHDNIANMEKALKYISEQGINFIIHCGDLAAPSMLSDVIIPNFKGQIYMVIGNVGDPDLLEKIAKGYKDVRIYGNKGEINIKGKKIGFCHFPNEAKQMAQSGQFDIVFYGHTHRPWEEKINLARSSSKDVHSIGASLPYLRNAPSNGVSDPLLTSELAQVKLVNPGTLAGMFYKATFAIYDTSSGKLELKLLEKI
;
A
#
# COMPACT_ATOMS: atom_id res chain seq x y z
N MET A 1 -8.56 2.24 2.41
CA MET A 1 -9.53 3.21 1.84
C MET A 1 -8.77 4.47 1.42
N SER A 2 -9.39 5.35 0.65
CA SER A 2 -8.76 6.59 0.16
C SER A 2 -9.81 7.59 -0.31
N ASP A 3 -9.41 8.86 -0.51
CA ASP A 3 -10.19 9.88 -1.22
C ASP A 3 -11.62 9.96 -0.68
N SER A 4 -11.74 10.14 0.63
CA SER A 4 -13.02 10.17 1.34
C SER A 4 -13.69 11.53 1.27
N HIS A 5 -12.90 12.61 1.12
CA HIS A 5 -13.37 13.98 0.86
C HIS A 5 -14.58 14.36 1.71
N ASP A 6 -14.49 14.05 3.00
CA ASP A 6 -15.47 14.37 4.04
C ASP A 6 -16.89 13.86 3.78
N ASN A 7 -17.04 12.80 2.97
CA ASN A 7 -18.33 12.14 2.80
C ASN A 7 -18.66 11.30 4.04
N ILE A 8 -19.32 11.95 5.02
CA ILE A 8 -19.69 11.37 6.32
C ILE A 8 -20.53 10.11 6.14
N ALA A 9 -21.59 10.16 5.32
CA ALA A 9 -22.50 9.03 5.13
C ALA A 9 -21.78 7.79 4.62
N ASN A 10 -20.88 7.96 3.65
CA ASN A 10 -20.08 6.85 3.13
C ASN A 10 -19.04 6.34 4.14
N MET A 11 -18.41 7.25 4.88
CA MET A 11 -17.45 6.91 5.93
C MET A 11 -18.12 6.07 7.02
N GLU A 12 -19.22 6.55 7.59
CA GLU A 12 -19.97 5.83 8.64
C GLU A 12 -20.43 4.46 8.16
N LYS A 13 -20.96 4.38 6.93
CA LYS A 13 -21.38 3.10 6.34
C LYS A 13 -20.21 2.11 6.21
N ALA A 14 -19.05 2.58 5.75
CA ALA A 14 -17.86 1.74 5.66
C ALA A 14 -17.35 1.31 7.04
N LEU A 15 -17.25 2.23 8.01
CA LEU A 15 -16.77 1.94 9.36
C LEU A 15 -17.66 0.95 10.10
N LYS A 16 -18.99 1.06 9.94
CA LYS A 16 -19.95 0.09 10.47
C LYS A 16 -19.67 -1.31 9.92
N TYR A 17 -19.57 -1.44 8.60
CA TYR A 17 -19.26 -2.73 7.96
C TYR A 17 -17.91 -3.28 8.43
N ILE A 18 -16.86 -2.45 8.45
CA ILE A 18 -15.51 -2.84 8.88
C ILE A 18 -15.52 -3.38 10.32
N SER A 19 -16.25 -2.72 11.21
CA SER A 19 -16.39 -3.13 12.60
C SER A 19 -17.16 -4.45 12.73
N GLU A 20 -18.22 -4.65 11.97
CA GLU A 20 -19.00 -5.90 11.92
C GLU A 20 -18.17 -7.09 11.39
N GLN A 21 -17.19 -6.84 10.52
CA GLN A 21 -16.25 -7.86 10.05
C GLN A 21 -15.10 -8.14 11.04
N GLY A 22 -15.04 -7.46 12.19
CA GLY A 22 -13.98 -7.64 13.18
C GLY A 22 -12.59 -7.18 12.70
N ILE A 23 -12.56 -6.22 11.77
CA ILE A 23 -11.31 -5.68 11.23
C ILE A 23 -10.74 -4.64 12.20
N ASN A 24 -9.48 -4.81 12.59
CA ASN A 24 -8.82 -3.98 13.61
C ASN A 24 -7.80 -2.97 13.06
N PHE A 25 -7.62 -2.90 11.74
CA PHE A 25 -6.65 -2.01 11.11
C PHE A 25 -7.29 -1.29 9.91
N ILE A 26 -7.13 0.03 9.85
CA ILE A 26 -7.48 0.85 8.70
C ILE A 26 -6.22 1.52 8.15
N ILE A 27 -6.06 1.47 6.83
CA ILE A 27 -5.12 2.32 6.09
C ILE A 27 -5.96 3.31 5.26
N HIS A 28 -5.68 4.61 5.41
CA HIS A 28 -6.26 5.67 4.60
C HIS A 28 -5.18 6.36 3.75
N CYS A 29 -5.26 6.24 2.43
CA CYS A 29 -4.24 6.71 1.49
C CYS A 29 -4.32 8.21 1.17
N GLY A 30 -4.74 9.06 2.12
CA GLY A 30 -4.86 10.51 1.94
C GLY A 30 -6.21 10.98 1.41
N ASP A 31 -6.31 12.31 1.22
CA ASP A 31 -7.51 13.05 0.85
C ASP A 31 -8.67 12.90 1.85
N LEU A 32 -8.33 13.14 3.12
CA LEU A 32 -9.26 13.53 4.18
C LEU A 32 -9.23 15.06 4.26
N ALA A 33 -10.26 15.75 3.79
CA ALA A 33 -10.19 17.19 3.56
C ALA A 33 -10.34 18.00 4.86
N ALA A 34 -11.26 17.63 5.73
CA ALA A 34 -11.44 18.26 7.04
C ALA A 34 -10.80 17.41 8.14
N PRO A 35 -9.87 17.97 8.94
CA PRO A 35 -9.30 17.26 10.09
C PRO A 35 -10.35 16.80 11.12
N SER A 36 -11.50 17.48 11.21
CA SER A 36 -12.63 17.08 12.06
C SER A 36 -13.23 15.73 11.66
N MET A 37 -13.13 15.30 10.40
CA MET A 37 -13.56 13.96 10.02
C MET A 37 -12.82 12.88 10.79
N LEU A 38 -11.56 13.10 11.11
CA LEU A 38 -10.79 12.16 11.92
C LEU A 38 -11.34 12.12 13.36
N SER A 39 -11.46 13.27 14.03
CA SER A 39 -11.85 13.34 15.44
C SER A 39 -13.32 13.03 15.70
N ASP A 40 -14.20 13.46 14.80
CA ASP A 40 -15.64 13.50 15.06
C ASP A 40 -16.37 12.32 14.42
N VAL A 41 -15.78 11.70 13.40
CA VAL A 41 -16.41 10.60 12.64
C VAL A 41 -15.59 9.32 12.72
N ILE A 42 -14.33 9.32 12.29
CA ILE A 42 -13.54 8.09 12.18
C ILE A 42 -13.23 7.49 13.56
N ILE A 43 -12.64 8.27 14.46
CA ILE A 43 -12.21 7.79 15.78
C ILE A 43 -13.38 7.33 16.66
N PRO A 44 -14.53 8.04 16.73
CA PRO A 44 -15.66 7.58 17.54
C PRO A 44 -16.23 6.25 17.05
N ASN A 45 -16.25 6.03 15.73
CA ASN A 45 -16.88 4.89 15.08
C ASN A 45 -15.95 3.71 14.79
N PHE A 46 -14.67 3.78 15.17
CA PHE A 46 -13.70 2.70 14.96
C PHE A 46 -12.78 2.51 16.17
N LYS A 47 -12.64 1.26 16.64
CA LYS A 47 -11.85 0.92 17.84
C LYS A 47 -10.49 0.27 17.54
N GLY A 48 -10.09 0.22 16.27
CA GLY A 48 -8.82 -0.35 15.84
C GLY A 48 -7.75 0.70 15.55
N GLN A 49 -6.60 0.24 15.06
CA GLN A 49 -5.50 1.11 14.65
C GLN A 49 -5.78 1.77 13.30
N ILE A 50 -5.54 3.07 13.21
CA ILE A 50 -5.68 3.87 12.00
C ILE A 50 -4.31 4.35 11.55
N TYR A 51 -3.92 3.98 10.34
CA TYR A 51 -2.73 4.47 9.67
C TYR A 51 -3.15 5.33 8.49
N MET A 52 -2.57 6.51 8.35
CA MET A 52 -2.97 7.45 7.31
C MET A 52 -1.76 8.18 6.75
N VAL A 53 -1.78 8.50 5.47
CA VAL A 53 -0.84 9.44 4.84
C VAL A 53 -1.59 10.72 4.48
N ILE A 54 -0.84 11.80 4.30
CA ILE A 54 -1.37 13.07 3.82
C ILE A 54 -1.70 12.97 2.32
N GLY A 55 -2.81 13.60 1.91
CA GLY A 55 -3.20 13.74 0.51
C GLY A 55 -2.82 15.10 -0.09
N ASN A 56 -3.48 15.48 -1.17
CA ASN A 56 -3.32 16.81 -1.78
C ASN A 56 -4.34 17.84 -1.31
N VAL A 57 -5.30 17.45 -0.46
CA VAL A 57 -6.29 18.35 0.14
C VAL A 57 -6.23 18.34 1.67
N GLY A 58 -6.77 19.40 2.27
CA GLY A 58 -6.94 19.54 3.71
C GLY A 58 -5.82 20.32 4.41
N ASP A 59 -5.77 20.19 5.74
CA ASP A 59 -4.79 20.84 6.62
C ASP A 59 -3.94 19.75 7.32
N PRO A 60 -2.77 19.41 6.75
CA PRO A 60 -1.90 18.37 7.28
C PRO A 60 -1.41 18.66 8.70
N ASP A 61 -1.09 19.92 9.00
CA ASP A 61 -0.53 20.32 10.30
C ASP A 61 -1.57 20.15 11.41
N LEU A 62 -2.82 20.56 11.14
CA LEU A 62 -3.91 20.37 12.09
C LEU A 62 -4.29 18.88 12.22
N LEU A 63 -4.31 18.14 11.12
CA LEU A 63 -4.58 16.69 11.13
C LEU A 63 -3.56 15.94 11.99
N GLU A 64 -2.27 16.20 11.81
CA GLU A 64 -1.21 15.61 12.63
C GLU A 64 -1.33 16.02 14.10
N LYS A 65 -1.67 17.30 14.37
CA LYS A 65 -1.88 17.79 15.73
C LYS A 65 -3.04 17.06 16.43
N ILE A 66 -4.16 16.87 15.74
CA ILE A 66 -5.31 16.14 16.27
C ILE A 66 -4.92 14.69 16.55
N ALA A 67 -4.24 14.02 15.60
CA ALA A 67 -3.85 12.63 15.73
C ALA A 67 -2.94 12.36 16.93
N LYS A 68 -2.06 13.31 17.31
CA LYS A 68 -1.22 13.19 18.53
C LYS A 68 -2.02 13.00 19.82
N GLY A 69 -3.30 13.38 19.85
CA GLY A 69 -4.20 13.14 20.97
C GLY A 69 -4.68 11.69 21.10
N TYR A 70 -4.42 10.83 20.11
CA TYR A 70 -4.98 9.48 20.02
C TYR A 70 -3.90 8.44 19.75
N LYS A 71 -3.67 7.54 20.72
CA LYS A 71 -2.67 6.47 20.64
C LYS A 71 -2.91 5.47 19.50
N ASP A 72 -4.17 5.32 19.09
CA ASP A 72 -4.58 4.33 18.08
C ASP A 72 -4.56 4.93 16.66
N VAL A 73 -4.12 6.19 16.52
CA VAL A 73 -4.02 6.89 15.24
C VAL A 73 -2.57 7.27 14.96
N ARG A 74 -2.13 6.98 13.74
CA ARG A 74 -0.82 7.39 13.26
C ARG A 74 -0.93 8.01 11.87
N ILE A 75 -0.67 9.30 11.81
CA ILE A 75 -0.48 10.03 10.56
C ILE A 75 1.00 9.92 10.18
N TYR A 76 1.22 9.49 8.96
CA TYR A 76 2.47 9.56 8.25
C TYR A 76 2.39 10.79 7.34
N GLY A 77 3.53 11.37 6.98
CA GLY A 77 3.59 12.41 5.96
C GLY A 77 3.16 11.85 4.59
N ASN A 78 4.02 11.96 3.59
CA ASN A 78 3.65 11.54 2.22
C ASN A 78 3.65 10.02 2.03
N LYS A 79 4.45 9.29 2.82
CA LYS A 79 4.62 7.83 2.74
C LYS A 79 4.57 7.18 4.11
N GLY A 80 3.90 6.04 4.18
CA GLY A 80 3.84 5.18 5.35
C GLY A 80 4.32 3.77 5.06
N GLU A 81 4.92 3.17 6.08
CA GLU A 81 5.31 1.77 6.12
C GLU A 81 4.86 1.19 7.46
N ILE A 82 4.25 0.00 7.40
CA ILE A 82 3.89 -0.79 8.58
C ILE A 82 4.18 -2.28 8.33
N ASN A 83 4.37 -3.02 9.41
CA ASN A 83 4.38 -4.48 9.38
C ASN A 83 3.17 -5.00 10.15
N ILE A 84 2.31 -5.77 9.48
CA ILE A 84 1.15 -6.42 10.11
C ILE A 84 1.28 -7.93 9.87
N LYS A 85 1.40 -8.70 10.96
CA LYS A 85 1.52 -10.17 10.93
C LYS A 85 2.59 -10.68 9.95
N GLY A 86 3.74 -10.00 9.89
CA GLY A 86 4.85 -10.36 9.01
C GLY A 86 4.73 -9.83 7.59
N LYS A 87 3.64 -9.16 7.21
CA LYS A 87 3.48 -8.50 5.91
C LYS A 87 3.95 -7.06 5.97
N LYS A 88 4.94 -6.71 5.13
CA LYS A 88 5.43 -5.35 4.99
C LYS A 88 4.56 -4.59 3.98
N ILE A 89 3.82 -3.62 4.50
CA ILE A 89 2.80 -2.87 3.76
C ILE A 89 3.29 -1.43 3.59
N GLY A 90 3.38 -0.99 2.34
CA GLY A 90 3.64 0.39 1.97
C GLY A 90 2.35 1.11 1.64
N PHE A 91 2.28 2.41 1.88
CA PHE A 91 1.17 3.23 1.41
C PHE A 91 1.59 4.69 1.23
N CYS A 92 1.04 5.33 0.20
CA CYS A 92 1.23 6.76 -0.09
C CYS A 92 -0.03 7.27 -0.79
N HIS A 93 -0.07 8.56 -1.15
CA HIS A 93 -1.22 9.10 -1.88
C HIS A 93 -1.05 8.96 -3.40
N PHE A 94 0.11 9.33 -3.95
CA PHE A 94 0.29 9.47 -5.40
C PHE A 94 0.71 8.17 -6.12
N PRO A 95 0.24 7.95 -7.37
CA PRO A 95 0.48 6.71 -8.12
C PRO A 95 1.95 6.48 -8.49
N ASN A 96 2.68 7.53 -8.90
CA ASN A 96 4.07 7.41 -9.30
C ASN A 96 4.96 6.98 -8.13
N GLU A 97 4.71 7.57 -6.97
CA GLU A 97 5.40 7.23 -5.72
C GLU A 97 5.09 5.80 -5.28
N ALA A 98 3.82 5.39 -5.38
CA ALA A 98 3.39 4.03 -5.07
C ALA A 98 4.07 3.00 -5.97
N LYS A 99 4.18 3.31 -7.27
CA LYS A 99 4.89 2.46 -8.23
C LYS A 99 6.37 2.32 -7.89
N GLN A 100 7.04 3.41 -7.52
CA GLN A 100 8.44 3.38 -7.07
C GLN A 100 8.60 2.55 -5.79
N MET A 101 7.69 2.71 -4.82
CA MET A 101 7.69 1.90 -3.60
C MET A 101 7.53 0.41 -3.92
N ALA A 102 6.59 0.05 -4.80
CA ALA A 102 6.38 -1.34 -5.19
C ALA A 102 7.61 -1.92 -5.93
N GLN A 103 8.22 -1.15 -6.83
CA GLN A 103 9.40 -1.55 -7.58
C GLN A 103 10.67 -1.68 -6.73
N SER A 104 10.71 -1.08 -5.53
CA SER A 104 11.84 -1.21 -4.60
C SER A 104 12.05 -2.64 -4.09
N GLY A 105 11.03 -3.50 -4.22
CA GLY A 105 11.06 -4.87 -3.74
C GLY A 105 11.06 -5.04 -2.22
N GLN A 106 10.81 -3.96 -1.47
CA GLN A 106 10.81 -3.99 0.00
C GLN A 106 9.45 -4.37 0.60
N PHE A 107 8.37 -4.35 -0.18
CA PHE A 107 7.00 -4.51 0.32
C PHE A 107 6.34 -5.75 -0.27
N ASP A 108 5.44 -6.38 0.49
CA ASP A 108 4.53 -7.40 -0.04
C ASP A 108 3.41 -6.76 -0.87
N ILE A 109 2.95 -5.58 -0.42
CA ILE A 109 1.83 -4.83 -1.00
C ILE A 109 2.01 -3.33 -0.75
N VAL A 110 1.62 -2.53 -1.74
CA VAL A 110 1.61 -1.06 -1.68
C VAL A 110 0.23 -0.53 -2.03
N PHE A 111 -0.32 0.33 -1.15
CA PHE A 111 -1.60 0.99 -1.37
C PHE A 111 -1.44 2.46 -1.77
N TYR A 112 -2.31 2.95 -2.65
CA TYR A 112 -2.32 4.37 -3.04
C TYR A 112 -3.72 4.92 -3.35
N GLY A 113 -3.83 6.24 -3.47
CA GLY A 113 -5.08 6.97 -3.70
C GLY A 113 -5.04 7.83 -4.97
N HIS A 114 -5.56 9.05 -4.87
CA HIS A 114 -5.43 10.16 -5.83
C HIS A 114 -6.21 10.03 -7.15
N THR A 115 -6.19 8.86 -7.79
CA THR A 115 -6.84 8.68 -9.10
C THR A 115 -8.34 8.40 -8.99
N HIS A 116 -8.86 8.20 -7.76
CA HIS A 116 -10.23 7.77 -7.42
C HIS A 116 -10.68 6.44 -8.04
N ARG A 117 -9.86 5.83 -8.91
CA ARG A 117 -10.22 4.63 -9.66
C ARG A 117 -9.68 3.39 -8.95
N PRO A 118 -10.54 2.43 -8.56
CA PRO A 118 -10.06 1.19 -7.99
C PRO A 118 -9.20 0.43 -9.01
N TRP A 119 -8.06 -0.08 -8.55
CA TRP A 119 -7.06 -0.74 -9.39
C TRP A 119 -6.27 -1.77 -8.58
N GLU A 120 -5.93 -2.90 -9.20
CA GLU A 120 -4.98 -3.87 -8.68
C GLU A 120 -4.03 -4.25 -9.80
N GLU A 121 -2.73 -4.19 -9.52
CA GLU A 121 -1.66 -4.60 -10.42
C GLU A 121 -0.64 -5.45 -9.66
N LYS A 122 -0.03 -6.41 -10.34
CA LYS A 122 1.13 -7.15 -9.83
C LYS A 122 2.39 -6.63 -10.50
N ILE A 123 3.32 -6.12 -9.69
CA ILE A 123 4.64 -5.70 -10.14
C ILE A 123 5.59 -6.88 -9.99
N ASN A 124 6.09 -7.39 -11.11
CA ASN A 124 7.16 -8.38 -11.12
C ASN A 124 8.49 -7.66 -10.89
N LEU A 125 9.24 -8.11 -9.88
CA LEU A 125 10.58 -7.59 -9.62
C LEU A 125 11.56 -8.31 -10.54
N ALA A 126 12.27 -7.54 -11.36
CA ALA A 126 13.41 -8.07 -12.08
C ALA A 126 14.48 -8.48 -11.06
N ARG A 127 15.06 -9.68 -11.21
CA ARG A 127 16.29 -10.00 -10.49
C ARG A 127 17.34 -8.99 -10.91
N SER A 128 17.90 -8.25 -9.96
CA SER A 128 19.21 -7.63 -10.19
C SER A 128 20.17 -8.78 -10.51
N SER A 129 20.58 -8.91 -11.76
CA SER A 129 21.76 -9.71 -12.06
C SER A 129 22.89 -9.08 -11.28
N SER A 130 23.34 -9.75 -10.22
CA SER A 130 24.64 -9.51 -9.62
C SER A 130 25.70 -9.89 -10.67
N LYS A 131 25.90 -9.01 -11.63
CA LYS A 131 27.09 -8.87 -12.44
C LYS A 131 27.51 -7.41 -12.22
N ASP A 132 28.80 -7.20 -11.99
CA ASP A 132 29.46 -5.91 -11.87
C ASP A 132 29.61 -5.34 -10.45
N VAL A 133 30.14 -6.17 -9.53
CA VAL A 133 31.18 -5.68 -8.60
C VAL A 133 32.28 -6.72 -8.52
N HIS A 134 33.16 -6.76 -9.52
CA HIS A 134 34.55 -7.20 -9.37
C HIS A 134 35.39 -6.29 -10.28
N SER A 135 35.77 -5.11 -9.79
CA SER A 135 36.97 -4.44 -10.30
C SER A 135 38.18 -5.24 -9.83
N ILE A 136 38.49 -6.32 -10.51
CA ILE A 136 39.83 -6.90 -10.47
C ILE A 136 40.63 -6.22 -11.56
N GLY A 137 41.56 -5.37 -11.11
CA GLY A 137 42.60 -4.79 -11.93
C GLY A 137 43.31 -5.88 -12.72
N ALA A 138 43.64 -5.53 -13.96
CA ALA A 138 44.38 -6.36 -14.88
C ALA A 138 45.67 -6.92 -14.26
N SER A 139 45.86 -8.24 -14.31
CA SER A 139 47.10 -8.90 -14.75
C SER A 139 47.01 -10.41 -14.49
N LEU A 140 46.94 -11.21 -15.57
CA LEU A 140 47.66 -12.49 -15.77
C LEU A 140 47.10 -13.20 -17.02
N PRO A 141 47.93 -13.54 -18.02
CA PRO A 141 47.50 -14.27 -19.21
C PRO A 141 47.82 -15.76 -19.03
N TYR A 142 46.88 -16.59 -18.60
CA TYR A 142 46.94 -18.04 -18.83
C TYR A 142 45.62 -18.67 -18.38
N LEU A 143 44.82 -19.18 -19.32
CA LEU A 143 44.26 -20.53 -19.30
C LEU A 143 43.32 -20.72 -20.51
N ARG A 144 43.78 -21.63 -21.38
CA ARG A 144 43.08 -22.18 -22.53
C ARG A 144 42.02 -23.19 -22.07
N ASN A 145 40.95 -23.28 -22.87
CA ASN A 145 40.11 -24.45 -23.13
C ASN A 145 39.40 -25.14 -21.95
N ALA A 146 38.09 -24.89 -21.83
CA ALA A 146 37.13 -25.83 -21.24
C ALA A 146 35.95 -26.02 -22.21
N PRO A 147 35.47 -27.26 -22.44
CA PRO A 147 34.44 -27.55 -23.43
C PRO A 147 33.05 -27.13 -22.97
N SER A 148 32.23 -26.71 -23.93
CA SER A 148 30.81 -26.39 -23.79
C SER A 148 30.00 -27.64 -23.47
N ASN A 149 29.89 -28.01 -22.20
CA ASN A 149 28.87 -28.94 -21.75
C ASN A 149 27.64 -28.15 -21.32
N GLY A 150 26.63 -28.15 -22.20
CA GLY A 150 25.28 -27.71 -21.87
C GLY A 150 24.70 -28.62 -20.80
N VAL A 151 24.78 -28.17 -19.55
CA VAL A 151 23.95 -28.65 -18.47
C VAL A 151 22.84 -27.62 -18.34
N SER A 152 21.63 -27.97 -18.79
CA SER A 152 20.43 -27.24 -18.40
C SER A 152 20.29 -27.40 -16.89
N ASP A 153 20.60 -26.34 -16.15
CA ASP A 153 20.40 -26.25 -14.70
C ASP A 153 18.89 -26.43 -14.41
N PRO A 154 18.47 -27.53 -13.73
CA PRO A 154 17.07 -27.81 -13.48
C PRO A 154 16.43 -26.95 -12.37
N LEU A 155 17.15 -25.99 -11.78
CA LEU A 155 16.68 -25.24 -10.60
C LEU A 155 16.27 -23.78 -10.86
N LEU A 156 16.15 -23.33 -12.12
CA LEU A 156 15.76 -21.96 -12.42
C LEU A 156 14.24 -21.76 -12.62
N THR A 157 13.41 -22.33 -11.75
CA THR A 157 12.01 -21.88 -11.57
C THR A 157 11.85 -21.19 -10.23
N SER A 158 12.73 -20.23 -9.94
CA SER A 158 12.46 -19.30 -8.86
C SER A 158 11.29 -18.40 -9.28
N GLU A 159 10.17 -18.47 -8.57
CA GLU A 159 9.11 -17.48 -8.71
C GLU A 159 9.72 -16.08 -8.59
N LEU A 160 9.52 -15.24 -9.62
CA LEU A 160 9.89 -13.83 -9.54
C LEU A 160 9.17 -13.24 -8.33
N ALA A 161 9.89 -12.54 -7.45
CA ALA A 161 9.25 -11.85 -6.35
C ALA A 161 8.23 -10.84 -6.90
N GLN A 162 7.00 -10.88 -6.38
CA GLN A 162 5.89 -10.04 -6.84
C GLN A 162 5.42 -9.13 -5.72
N VAL A 163 5.12 -7.88 -6.07
CA VAL A 163 4.50 -6.90 -5.16
C VAL A 163 3.13 -6.53 -5.70
N LYS A 164 2.11 -6.52 -4.85
CA LYS A 164 0.78 -6.00 -5.22
C LYS A 164 0.78 -4.48 -5.12
N LEU A 165 0.35 -3.79 -6.18
CA LEU A 165 0.11 -2.35 -6.19
C LEU A 165 -1.39 -2.11 -6.29
N VAL A 166 -1.97 -1.41 -5.32
CA VAL A 166 -3.43 -1.37 -5.12
C VAL A 166 -3.92 0.04 -4.90
N ASN A 167 -4.95 0.43 -5.64
CA ASN A 167 -5.79 1.58 -5.35
C ASN A 167 -7.18 1.09 -4.89
N PRO A 168 -7.65 1.45 -3.68
CA PRO A 168 -8.97 1.03 -3.19
C PRO A 168 -10.13 1.81 -3.84
N GLY A 169 -9.84 2.75 -4.73
CA GLY A 169 -10.77 3.70 -5.32
C GLY A 169 -11.04 4.89 -4.40
N THR A 170 -12.21 5.49 -4.55
CA THR A 170 -12.66 6.62 -3.74
C THR A 170 -13.76 6.19 -2.77
N LEU A 171 -13.64 6.58 -1.51
CA LEU A 171 -14.73 6.39 -0.56
C LEU A 171 -15.82 7.46 -0.72
N ALA A 172 -15.45 8.65 -1.22
CA ALA A 172 -16.41 9.74 -1.47
C ALA A 172 -17.46 9.40 -2.54
N GLY A 173 -17.14 8.47 -3.45
CA GLY A 173 -17.98 8.20 -4.63
C GLY A 173 -17.87 9.29 -5.70
N MET A 174 -16.75 10.01 -5.74
CA MET A 174 -16.49 11.05 -6.74
C MET A 174 -15.87 10.45 -8.01
N PHE A 175 -16.51 10.71 -9.16
CA PHE A 175 -16.16 10.19 -10.50
C PHE A 175 -16.37 8.68 -10.68
N TYR A 176 -16.13 7.89 -9.64
CA TYR A 176 -16.35 6.44 -9.62
C TYR A 176 -17.26 6.05 -8.46
N LYS A 177 -17.80 4.84 -8.51
CA LYS A 177 -18.61 4.28 -7.41
C LYS A 177 -17.80 4.27 -6.12
N ALA A 178 -18.46 4.53 -5.00
CA ALA A 178 -17.83 4.49 -3.68
C ALA A 178 -17.30 3.09 -3.37
N THR A 179 -16.00 2.98 -3.10
CA THR A 179 -15.32 1.71 -2.83
C THR A 179 -14.29 1.82 -1.71
N PHE A 180 -13.98 0.68 -1.11
CA PHE A 180 -12.76 0.46 -0.35
C PHE A 180 -12.28 -0.98 -0.54
N ALA A 181 -11.07 -1.32 -0.09
CA ALA A 181 -10.54 -2.69 -0.18
C ALA A 181 -10.29 -3.29 1.21
N ILE A 182 -10.52 -4.59 1.34
CA ILE A 182 -10.15 -5.40 2.49
C ILE A 182 -8.99 -6.32 2.07
N TYR A 183 -7.94 -6.32 2.86
CA TYR A 183 -6.78 -7.19 2.66
C TYR A 183 -6.63 -8.13 3.85
N ASP A 184 -6.73 -9.43 3.58
CA ASP A 184 -6.44 -10.47 4.55
C ASP A 184 -4.93 -10.78 4.51
N THR A 185 -4.24 -10.39 5.58
CA THR A 185 -2.78 -10.57 5.72
C THR A 185 -2.36 -12.04 5.85
N SER A 186 -3.26 -12.93 6.27
CA SER A 186 -2.98 -14.36 6.43
C SER A 186 -3.08 -15.11 5.10
N SER A 187 -4.13 -14.85 4.31
CA SER A 187 -4.33 -15.49 3.00
C SER A 187 -3.71 -14.72 1.83
N GLY A 188 -3.38 -13.44 2.01
CA GLY A 188 -2.97 -12.54 0.94
C GLY A 188 -4.11 -12.15 -0.01
N LYS A 189 -5.36 -12.52 0.29
CA LYS A 189 -6.54 -12.19 -0.50
C LYS A 189 -6.86 -10.70 -0.36
N LEU A 190 -7.12 -10.06 -1.50
CA LEU A 190 -7.62 -8.70 -1.59
C LEU A 190 -9.06 -8.76 -2.11
N GLU A 191 -9.96 -7.99 -1.50
CA GLU A 191 -11.34 -7.88 -1.95
C GLU A 191 -11.76 -6.41 -2.01
N LEU A 192 -12.26 -5.98 -3.17
CA LEU A 192 -12.86 -4.65 -3.33
C LEU A 192 -14.33 -4.70 -2.90
N LYS A 193 -14.72 -3.78 -2.01
CA LYS A 193 -16.09 -3.57 -1.58
C LYS A 193 -16.68 -2.37 -2.29
N LEU A 194 -17.84 -2.57 -2.91
CA LEU A 194 -18.68 -1.48 -3.43
C LEU A 194 -19.66 -1.09 -2.33
N LEU A 195 -19.66 0.18 -1.95
CA LEU A 195 -20.42 0.65 -0.80
C LEU A 195 -21.94 0.52 -1.00
N GLU A 196 -22.42 0.54 -2.23
CA GLU A 196 -23.84 0.32 -2.57
C GLU A 196 -24.30 -1.14 -2.39
N LYS A 197 -23.36 -2.09 -2.26
CA LYS A 197 -23.64 -3.54 -2.16
C LYS A 197 -23.50 -4.09 -0.75
N ILE A 198 -23.17 -3.25 0.22
CA ILE A 198 -23.05 -3.59 1.65
C ILE A 198 -24.09 -2.86 2.48
#